data_AF-A0A7J7INA8-F1
#
_entry.id   AF-A0A7J7INA8-F1
#
_cell.length_a   1.000
_cell.length_b   1.000
_cell.length_c   1.000
_cell.angle_alpha   90.00
_cell.angle_beta   90.00
_cell.angle_gamma   90.00
#
_symmetry.space_group_name_H-M   'P 1'
#
loop_
_entity.id
_entity.type
_entity.pdbx_description
1 polymer ?
#
loop_
_entity_poly.entity_id
_entity_poly.type
_entity_poly.pdbx_seq_one_letter_code
_entity_poly.pdbx_strand_id
1 'polypeptide(L)'
;MDHWISSGESSESEGELNTIGSVPLRWYDGYEHIGYTRAGQRIPRRFPANALQQLLLSGSEPEQWRTLYDERNDREIQLTDEDVQLLWQYKQRLLPRLAGSEEVIAWAPHQPFPLHQCEEPKRRFLPSKHEGARIRKIIRGLEEGRIVPLLQRSGAAS
;
A
#
# COMPACT_ATOMS: atom_id res chain seq x y z
N MET A 1 1.79 -22.86 17.29
CA MET A 1 0.38 -22.45 17.39
C MET A 1 0.17 -21.49 16.23
N ASP A 2 -0.01 -22.01 15.01
CA ASP A 2 -0.08 -21.19 13.80
C ASP A 2 -1.13 -21.79 12.87
N HIS A 3 -2.38 -21.36 13.06
CA HIS A 3 -3.51 -21.76 12.22
C HIS A 3 -4.46 -20.57 12.08
N TRP A 4 -4.05 -19.53 11.36
CA TRP A 4 -4.97 -18.44 11.00
C TRP A 4 -4.65 -17.73 9.66
N ILE A 5 -3.56 -18.08 8.97
CA ILE A 5 -3.29 -17.62 7.59
C ILE A 5 -3.39 -18.82 6.62
N SER A 6 -4.49 -19.56 6.70
CA SER A 6 -4.90 -20.52 5.67
C SER A 6 -6.42 -20.47 5.47
N SER A 7 -6.96 -19.26 5.35
CA SER A 7 -8.26 -19.08 4.72
C SER A 7 -8.06 -18.11 3.58
N GLY A 8 -7.83 -18.68 2.39
CA GLY A 8 -8.03 -17.95 1.16
C GLY A 8 -9.49 -17.53 1.14
N GLU A 9 -9.73 -16.25 1.35
CA GLU A 9 -11.03 -15.63 1.14
C GLU A 9 -11.24 -15.58 -0.38
N SER A 10 -11.68 -16.72 -0.93
CA SER A 10 -12.17 -16.82 -2.30
C SER A 10 -13.52 -16.11 -2.34
N SER A 11 -13.47 -14.80 -2.51
CA SER A 11 -14.58 -13.84 -2.40
C SER A 11 -15.70 -14.00 -3.44
N GLU A 12 -15.74 -15.08 -4.23
CA GLU A 12 -16.53 -15.11 -5.47
C GLU A 12 -17.57 -16.23 -5.56
N SER A 13 -17.83 -17.03 -4.52
CA SER A 13 -18.83 -18.12 -4.67
C SER A 13 -19.68 -18.47 -3.45
N GLU A 14 -19.24 -18.19 -2.23
CA GLU A 14 -19.89 -18.75 -1.03
C GLU A 14 -21.12 -17.95 -0.55
N GLY A 15 -21.30 -16.69 -0.99
CA GLY A 15 -22.39 -15.81 -0.53
C GLY A 15 -23.45 -15.45 -1.58
N GLU A 16 -23.21 -15.73 -2.86
CA GLU A 16 -24.10 -15.26 -3.93
C GLU A 16 -25.20 -16.29 -4.25
N LEU A 17 -26.39 -16.02 -3.71
CA LEU A 17 -27.58 -16.85 -3.93
C LEU A 17 -28.02 -16.84 -5.40
N ASN A 18 -27.86 -15.69 -6.07
CA ASN A 18 -28.19 -15.50 -7.47
C ASN A 18 -26.97 -15.70 -8.36
N THR A 19 -27.11 -16.44 -9.46
CA THR A 19 -26.02 -16.76 -10.40
C THR A 19 -25.94 -15.84 -11.62
N ILE A 20 -26.68 -14.73 -11.65
CA ILE A 20 -26.79 -13.83 -12.81
C ILE A 20 -25.50 -13.06 -13.15
N GLY A 21 -24.56 -12.96 -12.22
CA GLY A 21 -23.31 -12.20 -12.39
C GLY A 21 -23.55 -10.68 -12.51
N SER A 22 -22.60 -9.96 -13.11
CA SER A 22 -22.65 -8.51 -13.30
C SER A 22 -23.53 -8.11 -14.50
N VAL A 23 -24.83 -8.41 -14.43
CA VAL A 23 -25.83 -8.05 -15.46
C VAL A 23 -26.77 -6.97 -14.91
N PRO A 24 -27.15 -5.96 -15.70
CA PRO A 24 -28.10 -4.93 -15.25
C PRO A 24 -29.47 -5.52 -14.85
N LEU A 25 -29.95 -5.20 -13.65
CA LEU A 25 -31.23 -5.70 -13.13
C LEU A 25 -32.45 -5.28 -13.95
N ARG A 26 -32.33 -4.18 -14.71
CA ARG A 26 -33.40 -3.65 -15.60
C ARG A 26 -33.89 -4.67 -16.63
N TRP A 27 -33.07 -5.65 -16.99
CA TRP A 27 -33.49 -6.71 -17.91
C TRP A 27 -34.57 -7.64 -17.33
N TYR A 28 -34.68 -7.67 -16.00
CA TYR A 28 -35.70 -8.43 -15.27
C TYR A 28 -36.95 -7.60 -14.96
N ASP A 29 -37.06 -6.35 -15.42
CA ASP A 29 -38.19 -5.47 -15.09
C ASP A 29 -39.55 -6.02 -15.53
N GLY A 30 -39.60 -6.76 -16.64
CA GLY A 30 -40.81 -7.40 -17.16
C GLY A 30 -41.04 -8.85 -16.70
N TYR A 31 -40.19 -9.38 -15.82
CA TYR A 31 -40.26 -10.78 -15.36
C TYR A 31 -40.69 -10.86 -13.90
N GLU A 32 -41.37 -11.95 -13.54
CA GLU A 32 -41.82 -12.24 -12.16
C GLU A 32 -40.69 -12.73 -11.24
N HIS A 33 -39.45 -12.84 -11.73
CA HIS A 33 -38.32 -13.36 -10.98
C HIS A 33 -37.02 -12.64 -11.36
N ILE A 34 -36.06 -12.61 -10.44
CA ILE A 34 -34.73 -12.04 -10.64
C ILE A 34 -33.73 -13.20 -10.60
N GLY A 35 -33.49 -13.82 -11.76
CA GLY A 35 -32.53 -14.91 -11.90
C GLY A 35 -32.90 -16.22 -11.20
N TYR A 36 -31.88 -17.07 -11.03
CA TYR A 36 -32.01 -18.43 -10.49
C TYR A 36 -30.93 -18.69 -9.44
N THR A 37 -31.22 -19.62 -8.53
CA THR A 37 -30.23 -20.14 -7.58
C THR A 37 -29.26 -21.10 -8.25
N ARG A 38 -28.17 -21.45 -7.58
CA ARG A 38 -27.24 -22.51 -8.04
C ARG A 38 -27.92 -23.87 -8.27
N ALA A 39 -29.03 -24.14 -7.57
CA ALA A 39 -29.86 -25.32 -7.74
C ALA A 39 -30.89 -25.19 -8.89
N GLY A 40 -30.92 -24.07 -9.59
CA GLY A 40 -31.86 -23.80 -10.69
C GLY A 40 -33.27 -23.38 -10.25
N GLN A 41 -33.46 -23.02 -8.97
CA GLN A 41 -34.76 -22.55 -8.48
C GLN A 41 -34.93 -21.07 -8.81
N ARG A 42 -36.12 -20.68 -9.30
CA ARG A 42 -36.45 -19.29 -9.60
C ARG A 42 -36.50 -18.46 -8.33
N ILE A 43 -36.01 -17.23 -8.39
CA ILE A 43 -35.98 -16.32 -7.25
C ILE A 43 -37.09 -15.31 -7.47
N PRO A 44 -38.26 -15.52 -6.84
CA PRO A 44 -39.45 -14.73 -7.13
C PRO A 44 -39.20 -13.29 -6.75
N ARG A 45 -39.58 -12.38 -7.64
CA ARG A 45 -39.59 -10.97 -7.32
C ARG A 45 -40.71 -10.73 -6.31
N ARG A 46 -40.40 -10.11 -5.18
CA ARG A 46 -41.45 -9.59 -4.31
C ARG A 46 -42.17 -8.54 -5.15
N PHE A 47 -43.45 -8.77 -5.43
CA PHE A 47 -44.28 -7.73 -6.05
C PHE A 47 -44.03 -6.43 -5.31
N PRO A 48 -43.87 -5.29 -5.99
CA PRO A 48 -43.54 -4.05 -5.32
C PRO A 48 -44.57 -3.87 -4.20
N ALA A 49 -44.12 -4.04 -2.95
CA ALA A 49 -44.90 -3.60 -1.82
C ALA A 49 -45.21 -2.15 -2.17
N ASN A 50 -46.50 -1.82 -2.29
CA ASN A 50 -46.93 -0.49 -2.70
C ASN A 50 -46.03 0.52 -1.97
N ALA A 51 -45.50 1.56 -2.62
CA ALA A 51 -44.58 2.50 -1.98
C ALA A 51 -45.12 3.00 -0.62
N LEU A 52 -46.45 3.04 -0.48
CA LEU A 52 -47.18 3.26 0.77
C LEU A 52 -46.91 2.21 1.87
N GLN A 53 -46.88 0.93 1.56
CA GLN A 53 -46.59 -0.14 2.51
C GLN A 53 -45.14 -0.10 3.00
N GLN A 54 -44.18 0.21 2.12
CA GLN A 54 -42.80 0.47 2.53
C GLN A 54 -42.69 1.69 3.45
N LEU A 55 -43.49 2.72 3.18
CA LEU A 55 -43.59 3.91 4.03
C LEU A 55 -44.23 3.61 5.39
N LEU A 56 -45.23 2.74 5.44
CA LEU A 56 -45.84 2.30 6.70
C LEU A 56 -44.87 1.46 7.53
N LEU A 57 -44.10 0.58 6.89
CA LEU A 57 -43.03 -0.20 7.55
C LEU A 57 -41.94 0.74 8.09
N SER A 58 -41.56 1.78 7.34
CA SER A 58 -40.56 2.75 7.81
C SER A 58 -41.01 3.63 8.96
N GLY A 59 -42.31 3.88 9.10
CA GLY A 59 -42.88 4.69 10.18
C GLY A 59 -43.20 3.92 11.46
N SER A 60 -43.41 2.60 11.39
CA SER A 60 -43.98 1.82 12.50
C SER A 60 -42.96 1.04 13.33
N GLU A 61 -41.87 0.59 12.70
CA GLU A 61 -40.88 -0.28 13.36
C GLU A 61 -39.63 0.52 13.79
N PRO A 62 -39.24 0.48 15.09
CA PRO A 62 -38.09 1.24 15.58
C PRO A 62 -36.74 0.71 15.08
N GLU A 63 -36.69 -0.53 14.56
CA GLU A 63 -35.46 -1.16 14.06
C GLU A 63 -35.31 -1.08 12.55
N GLN A 64 -36.22 -0.41 11.82
CA GLN A 64 -36.15 -0.36 10.35
C GLN A 64 -34.85 0.26 9.82
N TRP A 65 -34.19 1.13 10.59
CA TRP A 65 -32.90 1.71 10.25
C TRP A 65 -31.75 0.68 10.17
N ARG A 66 -31.95 -0.52 10.71
CA ARG A 66 -31.02 -1.66 10.64
C ARG A 66 -31.28 -2.55 9.42
N THR A 67 -32.37 -2.34 8.70
CA THR A 67 -32.77 -3.18 7.57
C THR A 67 -32.16 -2.65 6.27
N LEU A 68 -31.51 -3.54 5.52
CA LEU A 68 -30.88 -3.29 4.23
C LEU A 68 -31.58 -4.14 3.16
N TYR A 69 -31.99 -3.51 2.05
CA TYR A 69 -32.63 -4.21 0.94
C TYR A 69 -31.57 -4.62 -0.09
N ASP A 70 -31.49 -5.92 -0.36
CA ASP A 70 -30.65 -6.50 -1.40
C ASP A 70 -31.46 -6.64 -2.69
N GLU A 71 -31.17 -5.77 -3.66
CA GLU A 71 -31.86 -5.71 -4.95
C GLU A 71 -31.61 -6.96 -5.81
N ARG A 72 -30.45 -7.62 -5.65
CA ARG A 72 -30.10 -8.77 -6.48
C ARG A 72 -30.90 -9.98 -6.04
N ASN A 73 -30.91 -10.28 -4.74
CA ASN A 73 -31.59 -11.46 -4.22
C ASN A 73 -33.06 -11.21 -3.84
N ASP A 74 -33.53 -9.96 -3.91
CA ASP A 74 -34.86 -9.48 -3.51
C ASP A 74 -35.21 -9.90 -2.07
N ARG A 75 -34.29 -9.54 -1.16
CA ARG A 75 -34.35 -9.88 0.27
C ARG A 75 -34.06 -8.67 1.14
N GLU A 76 -34.71 -8.65 2.29
CA GLU A 76 -34.39 -7.72 3.36
C GLU A 76 -33.45 -8.41 4.34
N ILE A 77 -32.31 -7.79 4.60
CA ILE A 77 -31.28 -8.25 5.53
C ILE A 77 -31.32 -7.31 6.73
N GLN A 78 -31.46 -7.87 7.93
CA GLN A 78 -31.32 -7.10 9.17
C GLN A 78 -29.87 -7.17 9.63
N LEU A 79 -29.26 -6.01 9.84
CA LEU A 79 -27.90 -5.91 10.35
C LEU A 79 -27.85 -6.32 11.83
N THR A 80 -26.83 -7.10 12.19
CA THR A 80 -26.56 -7.43 13.59
C THR A 80 -25.89 -6.24 14.30
N ASP A 81 -25.89 -6.26 15.63
CA ASP A 81 -25.21 -5.21 16.41
C ASP A 81 -23.70 -5.15 16.10
N GLU A 82 -23.07 -6.29 15.79
CA GLU A 82 -21.67 -6.38 15.40
C GLU A 82 -21.42 -5.70 14.04
N ASP A 83 -22.31 -5.92 13.06
CA ASP A 83 -22.22 -5.29 11.74
C ASP A 83 -22.35 -3.77 11.83
N VAL A 84 -23.25 -3.27 12.68
CA VAL A 84 -23.44 -1.84 12.91
C VAL A 84 -22.20 -1.22 13.57
N GLN A 85 -21.59 -1.92 14.54
CA GLN A 85 -20.35 -1.47 15.17
C GLN A 85 -19.19 -1.43 14.17
N LEU A 86 -19.06 -2.43 13.32
CA LEU A 86 -18.05 -2.48 12.26
C LEU A 86 -18.23 -1.32 11.27
N LEU A 87 -19.46 -1.07 10.82
CA LEU A 87 -19.76 0.05 9.93
C LEU A 87 -19.43 1.40 10.57
N TRP A 88 -19.72 1.55 11.87
CA TRP A 88 -19.37 2.75 12.62
C TRP A 88 -17.85 2.95 12.70
N GLN A 89 -17.10 1.90 13.02
CA GLN A 89 -15.63 1.93 13.03
C GLN A 89 -15.07 2.29 11.65
N TYR A 90 -15.61 1.67 10.59
CA TYR A 90 -15.24 1.95 9.21
C TYR A 90 -15.48 3.43 8.85
N LYS A 91 -16.66 3.98 9.18
CA LYS A 91 -16.99 5.39 8.96
C LYS A 91 -16.02 6.33 9.68
N GLN A 92 -15.60 5.97 10.89
CA GLN A 92 -14.64 6.74 11.67
C GLN A 92 -13.19 6.53 11.20
N ARG A 93 -12.94 5.67 10.19
CA ARG A 93 -11.61 5.22 9.77
C ARG A 93 -10.80 4.60 10.91
N LEU A 94 -11.50 4.09 11.92
CA LEU A 94 -10.98 3.37 13.07
C LEU A 94 -11.08 1.87 12.79
N LEU A 95 -10.64 1.44 11.60
CA LEU A 95 -10.42 0.02 11.41
C LEU A 95 -9.43 -0.45 12.48
N PRO A 96 -9.57 -1.69 13.00
CA PRO A 96 -8.60 -2.26 13.93
C PRO A 96 -7.27 -2.36 13.19
N ARG A 97 -6.51 -1.27 13.21
CA ARG A 97 -5.09 -1.28 12.92
C ARG A 97 -4.54 -2.29 13.91
N LEU A 98 -3.77 -3.27 13.43
CA LEU A 98 -3.01 -4.13 14.33
C LEU A 98 -2.36 -3.20 15.35
N ALA A 99 -2.87 -3.24 16.59
CA ALA A 99 -2.45 -2.36 17.66
C ALA A 99 -1.14 -2.91 18.22
N GLY A 100 -0.14 -2.95 17.35
CA GLY A 100 1.24 -3.22 17.69
C GLY A 100 2.03 -2.03 17.21
N SER A 101 2.96 -1.56 18.04
CA SER A 101 4.14 -0.90 17.51
C SER A 101 4.80 -1.93 16.58
N GLU A 102 4.53 -1.83 15.28
CA GLU A 102 5.27 -2.60 14.28
C GLU A 102 6.73 -2.21 14.47
N GLU A 103 7.48 -3.08 15.14
CA GLU A 103 8.91 -2.90 15.28
C GLU A 103 9.46 -3.00 13.86
N VAL A 104 10.06 -1.91 13.38
CA VAL A 104 10.72 -1.90 12.08
C VAL A 104 11.97 -2.76 12.24
N ILE A 105 11.81 -4.06 12.05
CA ILE A 105 12.93 -5.00 12.05
C ILE A 105 13.70 -4.74 10.75
N ALA A 106 14.71 -3.89 10.83
CA ALA A 106 15.64 -3.64 9.73
C ALA A 106 16.49 -4.89 9.51
N TRP A 107 15.98 -5.82 8.72
CA TRP A 107 16.74 -6.97 8.25
C TRP A 107 17.76 -6.48 7.21
N ALA A 108 19.00 -6.24 7.66
CA ALA A 108 20.12 -5.94 6.79
C ALA A 108 21.04 -7.18 6.73
N PRO A 109 21.14 -7.87 5.58
CA PRO A 109 22.11 -8.95 5.44
C PRO A 109 23.53 -8.40 5.50
N HIS A 110 24.45 -9.14 6.11
CA HIS A 110 25.87 -8.80 6.07
C HIS A 110 26.34 -8.81 4.61
N GLN A 111 26.80 -7.66 4.11
CA GLN A 111 27.24 -7.52 2.73
C GLN A 111 28.78 -7.67 2.64
N PRO A 112 29.31 -8.79 2.14
CA PRO A 112 30.76 -9.03 2.07
C PRO A 112 31.44 -8.29 0.91
N PHE A 113 30.69 -7.73 -0.03
CA PHE A 113 31.19 -7.05 -1.22
C PHE A 113 30.79 -5.57 -1.24
N PRO A 114 31.59 -4.69 -1.87
CA PRO A 114 31.19 -3.30 -2.04
C PRO A 114 29.93 -3.20 -2.92
N LEU A 115 29.11 -2.18 -2.66
CA LEU A 115 27.92 -1.87 -3.47
C LEU A 115 28.26 -1.52 -4.92
N HIS A 116 29.45 -0.96 -5.14
CA HIS A 116 29.94 -0.57 -6.46
C HIS A 116 31.31 -1.20 -6.73
N GLN A 117 31.43 -1.86 -7.87
CA GLN A 117 32.66 -2.48 -8.37
C GLN A 117 33.28 -1.64 -9.50
N CYS A 118 33.35 -0.32 -9.30
CA CYS A 118 34.00 0.54 -10.29
C CYS A 118 35.52 0.28 -10.26
N GLU A 119 36.11 0.11 -11.44
CA GLU A 119 37.56 -0.10 -11.57
C GLU A 119 38.34 1.07 -10.95
N GLU A 120 39.40 0.75 -10.22
CA GLU A 120 40.19 1.78 -9.57
C GLU A 120 40.99 2.60 -10.59
N PRO A 121 40.94 3.95 -10.53
CA PRO A 121 41.65 4.77 -11.50
C PRO A 121 43.16 4.74 -11.24
N LYS A 122 43.95 4.68 -12.31
CA LYS A 122 45.42 4.53 -12.29
C LYS A 122 46.17 5.55 -11.41
N ARG A 123 45.58 6.73 -11.17
CA ARG A 123 46.13 7.78 -10.28
C ARG A 123 46.24 7.35 -8.80
N ARG A 124 45.53 6.30 -8.37
CA ARG A 124 45.68 5.75 -7.01
C ARG A 124 47.00 4.98 -6.84
N PHE A 125 47.54 4.44 -7.94
CA PHE A 125 48.76 3.63 -7.95
C PHE A 125 50.00 4.39 -8.43
N LEU A 126 49.80 5.42 -9.26
CA LEU A 126 50.89 6.28 -9.76
C LEU A 126 51.16 7.47 -8.83
N PRO A 127 52.37 8.05 -8.86
CA PRO A 127 52.67 9.27 -8.13
C PRO A 127 51.76 10.44 -8.56
N SER A 128 51.50 11.36 -7.63
CA SER A 128 50.54 12.45 -7.81
C SER A 128 51.01 13.46 -8.87
N LYS A 129 50.19 13.66 -9.91
CA LYS A 129 50.43 14.68 -10.93
C LYS A 129 50.40 16.10 -10.35
N HIS A 130 49.56 16.35 -9.36
CA HIS A 130 49.41 17.66 -8.72
C HIS A 130 50.64 18.00 -7.87
N GLU A 131 51.16 17.01 -7.17
CA GLU A 131 52.42 17.14 -6.43
C GLU A 131 53.58 17.42 -7.38
N GLY A 132 53.70 16.65 -8.46
CA GLY A 132 54.70 16.92 -9.49
C GLY A 132 54.58 18.32 -10.11
N ALA A 133 53.36 18.82 -10.32
CA ALA A 133 53.13 20.19 -10.80
C ALA A 133 53.56 21.25 -9.77
N ARG A 134 53.30 21.01 -8.48
CA ARG A 134 53.72 21.90 -7.38
C ARG A 134 55.24 21.92 -7.24
N ILE A 135 55.89 20.77 -7.31
CA ILE A 135 57.36 20.65 -7.28
C ILE A 135 57.95 21.43 -8.46
N ARG A 136 57.45 21.24 -9.68
CA ARG A 136 57.91 22.00 -10.86
C ARG A 136 57.74 23.51 -10.68
N LYS A 137 56.64 23.96 -10.08
CA LYS A 137 56.41 25.39 -9.77
C LYS A 137 57.44 25.92 -8.77
N ILE A 138 57.79 25.14 -7.75
CA ILE A 138 58.82 25.50 -6.77
C ILE A 138 60.20 25.55 -7.43
N ILE A 139 60.55 24.54 -8.24
CA ILE A 139 61.83 24.50 -9.00
C ILE A 139 61.96 25.74 -9.87
N ARG A 140 60.93 26.08 -10.65
CA ARG A 140 60.94 27.28 -11.47
C ARG A 140 61.10 28.56 -10.65
N GLY A 141 60.45 28.64 -9.48
CA GLY A 141 60.62 29.77 -8.57
C GLY A 141 62.02 29.88 -7.96
N LEU A 142 62.72 28.75 -7.76
CA LEU A 142 64.12 28.72 -7.34
C LEU A 142 65.04 29.18 -8.49
N GLU A 143 64.83 28.69 -9.71
CA GLU A 143 65.59 29.10 -10.91
C GLU A 143 65.45 30.60 -11.22
N GLU A 144 64.24 31.14 -11.11
CA GLU A 144 63.95 32.57 -11.29
C GLU A 144 64.41 33.43 -10.09
N GLY A 145 64.95 32.83 -9.03
CA GLY A 145 65.41 33.52 -7.82
C GLY A 145 64.31 34.11 -6.94
N ARG A 146 63.04 33.80 -7.21
CA ARG A 146 61.87 34.26 -6.41
C ARG A 146 61.74 33.52 -5.08
N ILE A 147 62.20 32.27 -5.04
CA ILE A 147 62.20 31.42 -3.86
C ILE A 147 63.65 31.21 -3.46
N VAL A 148 63.96 31.40 -2.18
CA VAL A 148 65.31 31.16 -1.64
C VAL A 148 65.29 29.81 -0.93
N PRO A 149 66.27 28.91 -1.21
CA PRO A 149 66.34 27.62 -0.54
C PRO A 149 66.51 27.80 0.97
N LEU A 150 65.88 26.93 1.74
CA LEU A 150 65.82 27.03 3.21
C LEU A 150 67.22 27.03 3.85
N LEU A 151 68.17 26.28 3.28
CA LEU A 151 69.55 26.22 3.74
C LEU A 151 70.28 27.57 3.68
N GLN A 152 69.95 28.42 2.71
CA GLN A 152 70.56 29.74 2.56
C GLN A 152 69.89 30.81 3.44
N ARG A 153 68.62 30.61 3.81
CA ARG A 153 67.89 31.50 4.72
C ARG A 153 68.44 31.46 6.16
N SER A 154 68.88 30.29 6.63
CA SER A 154 69.39 30.14 8.00
C SER A 154 70.76 30.79 8.22
N GLY A 155 71.60 30.91 7.17
CA GLY A 155 72.91 31.55 7.25
C GLY A 155 72.90 33.08 7.06
N ALA A 156 71.76 33.66 6.67
CA ALA A 156 71.61 35.11 6.45
C ALA A 156 70.91 35.82 7.63
N ALA A 157 70.46 35.08 8.65
CA ALA A 157 69.76 35.59 9.83
C ALA A 157 70.62 35.63 11.11
N SER A 158 71.93 35.42 10.97
CA SER A 158 72.98 35.61 11.98
C SER A 158 73.93 36.69 11.54
#